data_AF-A0A1T5BMJ6-F1
#
_entry.id   AF-A0A1T5BMJ6-F1
#
_cell.length_a   1.000
_cell.length_b   1.000
_cell.length_c   1.000
_cell.angle_alpha   90.00
_cell.angle_beta   90.00
_cell.angle_gamma   90.00
#
_symmetry.space_group_name_H-M   'P 1'
#
loop_
_entity.id
_entity.type
_entity.pdbx_description
1 polymer ?
#
loop_
_entity_poly.entity_id
_entity_poly.type
_entity_poly.pdbx_seq_one_letter_code
_entity_poly.pdbx_strand_id
1 'polypeptide(L)'
;MTTDPTRAAEIVVEQRHIDAAQHIYDKVPLFAMGHVKARPSHDLVQAFARFERDHMQRPTDTARASEGFLAQLRRVNAERYEAWAQEPVMLCEHCGSDQPETLNCAPPFQVQPHSFTRPHPYLTRSNDAGIMFDAIELGGEVGELLNIVKKFEREERGWRGSRAEPAAFADECADVLICLDKLARRRNIDLEAATITKFNATSVKVGLPQKLATPSPVTDEAALSGEDRPDFSFHRVLREMRNGMTAHKWWRKVDGTPAQNDLPVIAANIAIRLLQEQRNG
;
A
#
# COMPACT_ATOMS: atom_id res chain seq x y z
N MET A 1 36.96 9.17 2.04
CA MET A 1 35.69 9.76 1.58
C MET A 1 34.86 8.64 0.99
N THR A 2 33.94 8.09 1.77
CA THR A 2 33.08 6.97 1.36
C THR A 2 31.73 7.56 0.95
N THR A 3 31.43 7.59 -0.35
CA THR A 3 30.10 7.97 -0.82
C THR A 3 29.21 6.73 -0.73
N ASP A 4 28.38 6.66 0.31
CA ASP A 4 27.30 5.69 0.43
C ASP A 4 26.34 5.89 -0.75
N PRO A 5 26.20 4.91 -1.67
CA PRO A 5 25.35 5.02 -2.84
C PRO A 5 23.86 5.16 -2.48
N THR A 6 23.45 4.70 -1.29
CA THR A 6 22.07 4.81 -0.79
C THR A 6 21.72 6.26 -0.48
N ARG A 7 22.64 6.97 0.19
CA ARG A 7 22.49 8.39 0.51
C ARG A 7 22.50 9.28 -0.74
N ALA A 8 23.26 8.89 -1.77
CA ALA A 8 23.24 9.60 -3.05
C ALA A 8 21.90 9.40 -3.79
N ALA A 9 21.29 8.21 -3.71
CA ALA A 9 19.97 7.95 -4.27
C ALA A 9 18.86 8.73 -3.55
N GLU A 10 18.91 8.81 -2.22
CA GLU A 10 17.99 9.61 -1.41
C GLU A 10 18.04 11.10 -1.77
N ILE A 11 19.24 11.69 -1.89
CA ILE A 11 19.42 13.10 -2.29
C ILE A 11 18.88 13.37 -3.70
N VAL A 12 19.04 12.43 -4.64
CA VAL A 12 18.53 12.57 -6.01
C VAL A 12 17.00 12.51 -6.04
N VAL A 13 16.38 11.67 -5.20
CA VAL A 13 14.91 11.61 -5.06
C VAL A 13 14.38 12.90 -4.42
N GLU A 14 15.01 13.39 -3.35
CA GLU A 14 14.65 14.66 -2.72
C GLU A 14 14.79 15.86 -3.67
N GLN A 15 15.88 15.95 -4.45
CA GLN A 15 16.06 17.04 -5.41
C GLN A 15 15.01 17.00 -6.52
N ARG A 16 14.62 15.81 -7.00
CA ARG A 16 13.52 15.67 -7.97
C ARG A 16 12.18 16.13 -7.39
N HIS A 17 11.94 15.92 -6.09
CA HIS A 17 10.74 16.40 -5.42
C HIS A 17 10.72 17.93 -5.29
N ILE A 18 11.86 18.53 -4.95
CA ILE A 18 12.03 20.00 -4.90
C ILE A 18 11.83 20.60 -6.28
N ASP A 19 12.43 20.02 -7.32
CA ASP A 19 12.34 20.51 -8.70
C ASP A 19 10.90 20.38 -9.24
N ALA A 20 10.18 19.30 -8.90
CA ALA A 20 8.78 19.12 -9.28
C ALA A 20 7.85 20.13 -8.57
N ALA A 21 8.06 20.37 -7.27
CA ALA A 21 7.30 21.36 -6.52
C ALA A 21 7.58 22.79 -7.04
N GLN A 22 8.85 23.10 -7.33
CA GLN A 22 9.27 24.38 -7.92
C GLN A 22 8.68 24.54 -9.33
N HIS A 23 8.68 23.50 -10.15
CA HIS A 23 8.08 23.54 -11.48
C HIS A 23 6.57 23.78 -11.46
N ILE A 24 5.87 23.22 -10.47
CA ILE A 24 4.46 23.51 -10.22
C ILE A 24 4.31 24.97 -9.79
N TYR A 25 5.14 25.44 -8.86
CA TYR A 25 5.11 26.82 -8.36
C TYR A 25 5.40 27.86 -9.45
N ASP A 26 6.37 27.61 -10.32
CA ASP A 26 6.76 28.47 -11.44
C ASP A 26 5.70 28.50 -12.55
N LYS A 27 4.89 27.44 -12.65
CA LYS A 27 3.76 27.34 -13.59
C LYS A 27 2.44 27.87 -13.02
N VAL A 28 2.37 28.11 -11.72
CA VAL A 28 1.28 28.92 -11.14
C VAL A 28 1.62 30.37 -11.50
N PRO A 29 0.84 31.04 -12.37
CA PRO A 29 1.07 32.45 -12.66
C PRO A 29 1.08 33.20 -11.33
N LEU A 30 2.06 34.07 -11.11
CA LEU A 30 2.08 35.01 -9.99
C LEU A 30 0.82 35.90 -10.10
N PHE A 31 -0.30 35.42 -9.56
CA PHE A 31 -1.59 36.11 -9.39
C PHE A 31 -1.50 37.23 -8.34
N ALA A 32 -0.29 37.68 -8.03
CA ALA A 32 0.00 38.84 -7.23
C ALA A 32 0.05 40.09 -8.13
N MET A 33 -1.07 40.41 -8.78
CA MET A 33 -1.46 41.76 -9.19
C MET A 33 -2.88 41.66 -9.74
N GLY A 34 -3.81 42.32 -9.06
CA GLY A 34 -5.25 42.08 -9.17
C GLY A 34 -5.81 42.13 -10.60
N HIS A 35 -6.91 41.39 -10.79
CA HIS A 35 -7.80 41.37 -11.96
C HIS A 35 -7.65 40.25 -12.99
N VAL A 36 -7.52 38.97 -12.59
CA VAL A 36 -8.04 37.86 -13.42
C VAL A 36 -8.57 36.73 -12.54
N LYS A 37 -9.90 36.50 -12.54
CA LYS A 37 -10.56 35.33 -11.92
C LYS A 37 -10.39 34.10 -12.84
N ALA A 38 -9.20 33.52 -12.95
CA ALA A 38 -9.03 32.26 -13.67
C ALA A 38 -9.09 31.08 -12.68
N ARG A 39 -10.00 30.13 -12.93
CA ARG A 39 -10.06 28.88 -12.14
C ARG A 39 -8.83 28.01 -12.47
N PRO A 40 -8.22 27.32 -11.49
CA PRO A 40 -7.17 26.35 -11.79
C PRO A 40 -7.71 25.30 -12.75
N SER A 41 -6.88 24.87 -13.70
CA SER A 41 -7.26 23.84 -14.66
C SER A 41 -7.54 22.52 -13.93
N HIS A 42 -8.48 21.74 -14.46
CA HIS A 42 -8.82 20.42 -13.93
C HIS A 42 -7.60 19.51 -13.79
N ASP A 43 -6.62 19.65 -14.68
CA ASP A 43 -5.37 18.88 -14.68
C ASP A 43 -4.49 19.17 -13.45
N LEU A 44 -4.45 20.42 -12.98
CA LEU A 44 -3.69 20.80 -11.78
C LEU A 44 -4.31 20.20 -10.51
N VAL A 45 -5.64 20.17 -10.42
CA VAL A 45 -6.36 19.54 -9.30
C VAL A 45 -6.12 18.02 -9.30
N GLN A 46 -6.14 17.39 -10.47
CA GLN A 46 -5.85 15.97 -10.58
C GLN A 46 -4.39 15.62 -10.30
N ALA A 47 -3.44 16.47 -10.71
CA ALA A 47 -2.02 16.26 -10.42
C ALA A 47 -1.75 16.34 -8.91
N PHE A 48 -2.36 17.29 -8.22
CA PHE A 48 -2.20 17.45 -6.78
C PHE A 48 -2.84 16.29 -5.98
N ALA A 49 -4.03 15.84 -6.38
CA ALA A 49 -4.68 14.68 -5.76
C ALA A 49 -3.90 13.36 -5.94
N ARG A 50 -3.13 13.23 -7.03
CA ARG A 50 -2.20 12.10 -7.21
C ARG A 50 -0.99 12.23 -6.27
N PHE A 51 -0.38 13.41 -6.23
CA PHE A 51 0.74 13.69 -5.33
C PHE A 51 0.42 13.41 -3.86
N GLU A 52 -0.71 13.89 -3.34
CA GLU A 52 -1.12 13.63 -1.95
C GLU A 52 -1.30 12.14 -1.67
N ARG A 53 -1.94 11.40 -2.58
CA ARG A 53 -2.16 9.96 -2.45
C ARG A 53 -0.83 9.20 -2.43
N ASP A 54 0.07 9.57 -3.32
CA ASP A 54 1.33 8.85 -3.50
C ASP A 54 2.33 9.14 -2.37
N HIS A 55 2.27 10.34 -1.77
CA HIS A 55 3.35 10.84 -0.89
C HIS A 55 2.93 11.06 0.57
N MET A 56 1.66 11.34 0.86
CA MET A 56 1.22 11.63 2.25
C MET A 56 0.60 10.43 2.98
N GLN A 57 0.23 9.36 2.28
CA GLN A 57 -0.41 8.18 2.90
C GLN A 57 0.54 7.00 3.14
N ARG A 58 1.79 7.06 2.65
CA ARG A 58 2.75 5.97 2.87
C ARG A 58 3.39 6.14 4.24
N PRO A 59 3.25 5.17 5.17
CA PRO A 59 3.98 5.20 6.44
C PRO A 59 5.47 5.35 6.16
N THR A 60 6.17 6.16 6.96
CA THR A 60 7.63 6.27 6.86
C THR A 60 8.27 4.90 7.02
N ASP A 61 9.38 4.65 6.32
CA ASP A 61 10.04 3.33 6.32
C ASP A 61 10.45 2.86 7.73
N THR A 62 10.66 3.81 8.66
CA THR A 62 10.87 3.54 10.08
C THR A 62 9.64 2.96 10.80
N ALA A 63 8.42 3.41 10.50
CA ALA A 63 7.20 2.85 11.08
C ALA A 63 6.94 1.42 10.57
N ARG A 64 7.33 1.15 9.31
CA ARG A 64 7.21 -0.18 8.70
C ARG A 64 8.18 -1.19 9.29
N ALA A 65 9.35 -0.75 9.75
CA ALA A 65 10.37 -1.63 10.32
C ALA A 65 9.98 -2.27 11.66
N SER A 66 9.03 -1.67 12.39
CA SER A 66 8.51 -2.19 13.66
C SER A 66 7.29 -3.10 13.52
N GLU A 67 6.76 -3.29 12.31
CA GLU A 67 5.59 -4.14 12.08
C GLU A 67 5.92 -5.61 12.40
N GLY A 68 4.99 -6.31 13.08
CA GLY A 68 5.05 -7.76 13.21
C GLY A 68 4.92 -8.45 11.85
N PHE A 69 5.45 -9.68 11.73
CA PHE A 69 5.47 -10.42 10.46
C PHE A 69 4.10 -10.51 9.77
N LEU A 70 3.03 -10.86 10.51
CA LEU A 70 1.69 -10.96 9.92
C LEU A 70 1.13 -9.59 9.52
N ALA A 71 1.44 -8.53 10.25
CA ALA A 71 1.06 -7.17 9.84
C ALA A 71 1.76 -6.77 8.53
N GLN A 72 3.06 -7.01 8.43
CA GLN A 72 3.83 -6.77 7.22
C GLN A 72 3.30 -7.58 6.03
N LEU A 73 3.04 -8.88 6.24
CA LEU A 73 2.48 -9.77 5.23
C LEU A 73 1.15 -9.24 4.70
N ARG A 74 0.23 -8.87 5.59
CA ARG A 74 -1.09 -8.33 5.24
C ARG A 74 -0.99 -7.06 4.41
N ARG A 75 -0.12 -6.13 4.84
CA ARG A 75 0.08 -4.85 4.14
C ARG A 75 0.66 -5.07 2.74
N VAL A 76 1.78 -5.79 2.64
CA VAL A 76 2.44 -6.04 1.35
C VAL A 76 1.52 -6.82 0.40
N ASN A 77 0.75 -7.78 0.92
CA ASN A 77 -0.22 -8.51 0.11
C ASN A 77 -1.34 -7.59 -0.39
N ALA A 78 -1.89 -6.71 0.44
CA ALA A 78 -2.89 -5.72 0.03
C ALA A 78 -2.34 -4.76 -1.04
N GLU A 79 -1.12 -4.24 -0.85
CA GLU A 79 -0.43 -3.39 -1.82
C GLU A 79 -0.25 -4.10 -3.18
N ARG A 80 0.10 -5.40 -3.17
CA ARG A 80 0.19 -6.22 -4.39
C ARG A 80 -1.16 -6.36 -5.10
N TYR A 81 -2.22 -6.66 -4.36
CA TYR A 81 -3.56 -6.79 -4.93
C TYR A 81 -4.05 -5.46 -5.50
N GLU A 82 -3.78 -4.34 -4.84
CA GLU A 82 -4.13 -3.02 -5.35
C GLU A 82 -3.38 -2.70 -6.64
N ALA A 83 -2.07 -2.97 -6.70
CA ALA A 83 -1.28 -2.82 -7.91
C ALA A 83 -1.83 -3.69 -9.06
N TRP A 84 -2.15 -4.96 -8.79
CA TRP A 84 -2.76 -5.86 -9.77
C TRP A 84 -4.16 -5.41 -10.22
N ALA A 85 -4.96 -4.83 -9.33
CA ALA A 85 -6.28 -4.32 -9.67
C ALA A 85 -6.23 -3.05 -10.54
N GLN A 86 -5.16 -2.25 -10.43
CA GLN A 86 -4.98 -1.03 -11.21
C GLN A 86 -4.59 -1.33 -12.66
N GLU A 87 -3.88 -2.43 -12.91
CA GLU A 87 -3.45 -2.88 -14.23
C GLU A 87 -4.11 -4.20 -14.59
N PRO A 88 -5.39 -4.20 -15.02
CA PRO A 88 -6.08 -5.45 -15.33
C PRO A 88 -5.34 -6.18 -16.44
N VAL A 89 -4.88 -7.39 -16.13
CA VAL A 89 -4.30 -8.29 -17.12
C VAL A 89 -5.35 -8.54 -18.21
N MET A 90 -4.99 -8.21 -19.44
CA MET A 90 -5.84 -8.42 -20.61
C MET A 90 -5.44 -9.75 -21.27
N LEU A 91 -6.42 -10.55 -21.69
CA LEU A 91 -6.23 -11.84 -22.35
C LEU A 91 -6.55 -11.74 -23.84
N CYS A 92 -5.81 -12.48 -24.69
CA CYS A 92 -6.17 -12.66 -26.11
C CYS A 92 -7.58 -13.26 -26.17
N GLU A 93 -8.50 -12.61 -26.88
CA GLU A 93 -9.85 -13.11 -27.09
C GLU A 93 -9.89 -14.48 -27.78
N HIS A 94 -8.84 -14.80 -28.54
CA HIS A 94 -8.76 -16.03 -29.33
C HIS A 94 -8.12 -17.19 -28.56
N CYS A 95 -6.98 -16.99 -27.87
CA CYS A 95 -6.25 -18.08 -27.19
C CYS A 95 -6.24 -17.99 -25.66
N GLY A 96 -6.73 -16.89 -25.08
CA GLY A 96 -6.74 -16.69 -23.63
C GLY A 96 -5.38 -16.41 -22.98
N SER A 97 -4.30 -16.24 -23.76
CA SER A 97 -2.98 -15.89 -23.23
C SER A 97 -2.90 -14.41 -22.87
N ASP A 98 -2.14 -14.08 -21.83
CA ASP A 98 -1.74 -12.73 -21.42
C ASP A 98 -0.34 -12.31 -21.93
N GLN A 99 0.35 -13.21 -22.64
CA GLN A 99 1.72 -12.99 -23.10
C GLN A 99 1.70 -12.33 -24.49
N PRO A 100 2.18 -11.09 -24.65
CA PRO A 100 2.23 -10.40 -25.94
C PRO A 100 3.33 -10.93 -26.86
N GLU A 101 4.23 -11.77 -26.34
CA GLU A 101 5.44 -12.21 -27.02
C GLU A 101 5.17 -13.26 -28.10
N THR A 102 4.00 -13.91 -28.06
CA THR A 102 3.44 -14.57 -29.23
C THR A 102 2.63 -13.52 -30.00
N LEU A 103 3.11 -13.08 -31.16
CA LEU A 103 2.37 -12.12 -31.99
C LEU A 103 1.11 -12.73 -32.62
N ASN A 104 0.97 -14.06 -32.60
CA ASN A 104 -0.13 -14.78 -33.24
C ASN A 104 -0.77 -15.83 -32.32
N CYS A 105 -2.11 -15.75 -32.17
CA CYS A 105 -2.96 -16.77 -31.54
C CYS A 105 -3.16 -17.91 -32.57
N ALA A 106 -3.14 -19.19 -32.12
CA ALA A 106 -3.39 -20.36 -32.97
C ALA A 106 -4.67 -21.19 -32.64
N PRO A 107 -5.89 -20.63 -32.65
CA PRO A 107 -7.13 -21.40 -32.48
C PRO A 107 -7.97 -21.54 -33.77
N PRO A 108 -8.85 -22.56 -33.85
CA PRO A 108 -8.48 -23.97 -33.85
C PRO A 108 -7.73 -24.40 -35.13
N PHE A 109 -7.64 -23.56 -36.18
CA PHE A 109 -6.89 -23.88 -37.41
C PHE A 109 -6.35 -22.64 -38.16
N GLN A 110 -6.41 -21.43 -37.58
CA GLN A 110 -5.99 -20.20 -38.25
C GLN A 110 -5.07 -19.36 -37.36
N VAL A 111 -4.05 -18.79 -37.99
CA VAL A 111 -3.12 -17.84 -37.37
C VAL A 111 -3.79 -16.46 -37.41
N GLN A 112 -4.05 -15.86 -36.25
CA GLN A 112 -4.57 -14.50 -36.15
C GLN A 112 -3.73 -13.72 -35.14
N PRO A 113 -3.53 -12.40 -35.33
CA PRO A 113 -2.83 -11.58 -34.34
C PRO A 113 -3.57 -11.60 -33.00
N HIS A 114 -2.84 -11.48 -31.89
CA HIS A 114 -3.46 -11.37 -30.58
C HIS A 114 -4.35 -10.12 -30.49
N SER A 115 -5.52 -10.27 -29.86
CA SER A 115 -6.43 -9.18 -29.51
C SER A 115 -6.69 -9.20 -27.99
N PHE A 116 -5.97 -8.38 -27.24
CA PHE A 116 -6.00 -8.33 -25.77
C PHE A 116 -7.08 -7.37 -25.26
N THR A 117 -8.33 -7.70 -25.52
CA THR A 117 -9.49 -6.85 -25.20
C THR A 117 -10.37 -7.43 -24.10
N ARG A 118 -10.09 -8.67 -23.65
CA ARG A 118 -10.84 -9.32 -22.58
C ARG A 118 -10.07 -9.20 -21.26
N PRO A 119 -10.53 -8.41 -20.28
CA PRO A 119 -9.92 -8.40 -18.96
C PRO A 119 -10.03 -9.80 -18.32
N HIS A 120 -8.98 -10.19 -17.58
CA HIS A 120 -8.91 -11.49 -16.92
C HIS A 120 -10.17 -11.73 -16.07
N PRO A 121 -10.88 -12.85 -16.22
CA PRO A 121 -12.22 -13.03 -15.66
C PRO A 121 -12.27 -12.88 -14.13
N TYR A 122 -11.17 -13.17 -13.45
CA TYR A 122 -11.03 -13.02 -12.00
C TYR A 122 -10.72 -11.59 -11.52
N LEU A 123 -10.49 -10.65 -12.45
CA LEU A 123 -10.15 -9.24 -12.19
C LEU A 123 -11.25 -8.28 -12.65
N THR A 124 -12.46 -8.77 -12.95
CA THR A 124 -13.51 -7.97 -13.58
C THR A 124 -14.61 -7.56 -12.61
N ARG A 125 -14.59 -6.27 -12.24
CA ARG A 125 -15.63 -5.47 -11.56
C ARG A 125 -15.95 -5.74 -10.09
N SER A 126 -15.72 -6.94 -9.57
CA SER A 126 -15.78 -7.22 -8.13
C SER A 126 -14.46 -7.84 -7.72
N ASN A 127 -13.57 -7.06 -7.10
CA ASN A 127 -12.34 -7.60 -6.49
C ASN A 127 -12.63 -8.50 -5.29
N ASP A 128 -13.90 -8.67 -4.91
CA ASP A 128 -14.30 -9.61 -3.89
C ASP A 128 -14.55 -11.00 -4.50
N ALA A 129 -13.57 -11.89 -4.36
CA ALA A 129 -13.68 -13.30 -4.72
C ALA A 129 -14.64 -14.10 -3.80
N GLY A 130 -15.03 -13.53 -2.66
CA GLY A 130 -15.91 -14.15 -1.67
C GLY A 130 -15.22 -15.18 -0.76
N ILE A 131 -15.89 -15.54 0.34
CA ILE A 131 -15.35 -16.48 1.35
C ILE A 131 -15.13 -17.89 0.80
N MET A 132 -15.99 -18.33 -0.10
CA MET A 132 -15.89 -19.68 -0.66
C MET A 132 -14.62 -19.82 -1.51
N PHE A 133 -14.25 -18.77 -2.25
CA PHE A 133 -13.03 -18.77 -3.04
C PHE A 133 -11.80 -18.91 -2.15
N ASP A 134 -11.64 -18.04 -1.15
CA ASP A 134 -10.49 -18.08 -0.23
C ASP A 134 -10.39 -19.43 0.52
N ALA A 135 -11.54 -20.04 0.87
CA ALA A 135 -11.57 -21.34 1.52
C ALA A 135 -11.17 -22.48 0.58
N ILE A 136 -11.59 -22.44 -0.69
CA ILE A 136 -11.19 -23.41 -1.71
C ILE A 136 -9.71 -23.24 -2.05
N GLU A 137 -9.23 -22.01 -2.18
CA GLU A 137 -7.82 -21.67 -2.43
C GLU A 137 -6.93 -22.24 -1.33
N LEU A 138 -7.26 -22.01 -0.04
CA LEU A 138 -6.59 -22.66 1.08
C LEU A 138 -6.60 -24.19 0.97
N GLY A 139 -7.73 -24.79 0.58
CA GLY A 139 -7.81 -26.23 0.35
C GLY A 139 -6.91 -26.72 -0.80
N GLY A 140 -6.76 -25.90 -1.85
CA GLY A 140 -5.86 -26.13 -2.97
C GLY A 140 -4.41 -26.17 -2.54
N GLU A 141 -3.92 -25.12 -1.88
CA GLU A 141 -2.52 -25.03 -1.43
C GLU A 141 -2.17 -26.15 -0.44
N VAL A 142 -3.10 -26.52 0.46
CA VAL A 142 -2.91 -27.69 1.33
C VAL A 142 -2.78 -28.97 0.50
N GLY A 143 -3.56 -29.12 -0.57
CA GLY A 143 -3.46 -30.24 -1.50
C GLY A 143 -2.12 -30.32 -2.22
N GLU A 144 -1.56 -29.17 -2.62
CA GLU A 144 -0.25 -29.07 -3.25
C GLU A 144 0.88 -29.44 -2.26
N LEU A 145 0.83 -28.92 -1.03
CA LEU A 145 1.72 -29.34 0.05
C LEU A 145 1.65 -30.86 0.31
N LEU A 146 0.45 -31.43 0.38
CA LEU A 146 0.26 -32.89 0.56
C LEU A 146 0.82 -33.68 -0.63
N ASN A 147 0.77 -33.13 -1.84
CA ASN A 147 1.37 -33.74 -3.02
C ASN A 147 2.91 -33.76 -2.92
N ILE A 148 3.54 -32.73 -2.36
CA ILE A 148 4.99 -32.72 -2.07
C ILE A 148 5.34 -33.78 -1.02
N VAL A 149 4.64 -33.83 0.12
CA VAL A 149 4.86 -34.86 1.17
C VAL A 149 4.74 -36.26 0.58
N LYS A 150 3.71 -36.50 -0.24
CA LYS A 150 3.54 -37.78 -0.96
C LYS A 150 4.72 -38.12 -1.85
N LYS A 151 5.36 -37.13 -2.50
CA LYS A 151 6.55 -37.36 -3.34
C LYS A 151 7.78 -37.70 -2.50
N PHE A 152 7.98 -37.06 -1.34
CA PHE A 152 9.04 -37.43 -0.40
C PHE A 152 8.90 -38.86 0.12
N GLU A 153 7.71 -39.25 0.58
CA GLU A 153 7.45 -40.61 1.05
C GLU A 153 7.69 -41.66 -0.04
N ARG A 154 7.33 -41.36 -1.29
CA ARG A 154 7.61 -42.27 -2.42
C ARG A 154 9.10 -42.44 -2.65
N GLU A 155 9.88 -41.38 -2.51
CA GLU A 155 11.32 -41.43 -2.66
C GLU A 155 11.96 -42.28 -1.57
N GLU A 156 11.66 -41.97 -0.31
CA GLU A 156 12.19 -42.67 0.86
C GLU A 156 11.88 -44.17 0.83
N ARG A 157 10.67 -44.54 0.38
CA ARG A 157 10.22 -45.94 0.27
C ARG A 157 10.65 -46.63 -1.02
N GLY A 158 11.35 -45.94 -1.93
CA GLY A 158 11.75 -46.50 -3.23
C GLY A 158 10.57 -46.81 -4.18
N TRP A 159 9.41 -46.18 -3.98
CA TRP A 159 8.24 -46.35 -4.83
C TRP A 159 8.40 -45.59 -6.16
N ARG A 160 7.83 -46.15 -7.23
CA ARG A 160 7.79 -45.51 -8.55
C ARG A 160 6.94 -44.23 -8.49
N GLY A 161 7.38 -43.18 -9.18
CA GLY A 161 6.65 -41.92 -9.32
C GLY A 161 7.57 -40.71 -9.45
N SER A 162 6.98 -39.52 -9.61
CA SER A 162 7.70 -38.25 -9.59
C SER A 162 8.32 -37.96 -8.20
N ARG A 163 9.35 -37.10 -8.18
CA ARG A 163 10.00 -36.59 -6.97
C ARG A 163 9.69 -35.10 -6.79
N ALA A 164 10.02 -34.57 -5.63
CA ALA A 164 9.94 -33.15 -5.32
C ALA A 164 11.26 -32.70 -4.71
N GLU A 165 11.60 -31.44 -4.95
CA GLU A 165 12.75 -30.81 -4.28
C GLU A 165 12.33 -30.29 -2.89
N PRO A 166 13.24 -30.28 -1.90
CA PRO A 166 12.99 -29.72 -0.58
C PRO A 166 12.48 -28.27 -0.61
N ALA A 167 12.97 -27.45 -1.55
CA ALA A 167 12.53 -26.07 -1.71
C ALA A 167 11.02 -25.96 -2.00
N ALA A 168 10.47 -26.88 -2.80
CA ALA A 168 9.04 -26.89 -3.10
C ALA A 168 8.20 -27.08 -1.83
N PHE A 169 8.67 -27.84 -0.83
CA PHE A 169 7.94 -27.97 0.43
C PHE A 169 7.80 -26.64 1.17
N ALA A 170 8.87 -25.83 1.17
CA ALA A 170 8.86 -24.51 1.80
C ALA A 170 7.93 -23.54 1.08
N ASP A 171 7.93 -23.56 -0.26
CA ASP A 171 7.04 -22.74 -1.08
C ASP A 171 5.57 -23.07 -0.78
N GLU A 172 5.18 -24.35 -0.83
CA GLU A 172 3.80 -24.75 -0.52
C GLU A 172 3.39 -24.46 0.94
N CYS A 173 4.33 -24.52 1.89
CA CYS A 173 4.05 -24.10 3.27
C CYS A 173 3.76 -22.61 3.38
N ALA A 174 4.46 -21.78 2.59
CA ALA A 174 4.23 -20.35 2.55
C ALA A 174 2.86 -20.04 1.92
N ASP A 175 2.49 -20.73 0.84
CA ASP A 175 1.20 -20.52 0.17
C ASP A 175 0.02 -20.91 1.07
N VAL A 176 0.13 -22.00 1.83
CA VAL A 176 -0.85 -22.36 2.88
C VAL A 176 -0.99 -21.25 3.92
N LEU A 177 0.12 -20.69 4.41
CA LEU A 177 0.09 -19.62 5.41
C LEU A 177 -0.56 -18.34 4.87
N ILE A 178 -0.23 -17.97 3.63
CA ILE A 178 -0.78 -16.80 2.94
C ILE A 178 -2.29 -16.95 2.76
N CYS A 179 -2.75 -18.11 2.29
CA CYS A 179 -4.17 -18.39 2.08
C CYS A 179 -4.96 -18.47 3.39
N LEU A 180 -4.36 -19.00 4.45
CA LEU A 180 -4.98 -19.02 5.78
C LEU A 180 -5.19 -17.60 6.34
N ASP A 181 -4.18 -16.72 6.24
CA ASP A 181 -4.30 -15.33 6.67
C ASP A 181 -5.33 -14.57 5.81
N LYS A 182 -5.35 -14.79 4.49
CA LYS A 182 -6.35 -14.22 3.58
C LYS A 182 -7.77 -14.56 4.02
N LEU A 183 -8.04 -15.84 4.30
CA LEU A 183 -9.33 -16.31 4.79
C LEU A 183 -9.69 -15.73 6.16
N ALA A 184 -8.73 -15.66 7.10
CA ALA A 184 -8.94 -15.09 8.43
C ALA A 184 -9.33 -13.59 8.36
N ARG A 185 -8.61 -12.81 7.54
CA ARG A 185 -8.90 -11.39 7.31
C ARG A 185 -10.31 -11.15 6.79
N ARG A 186 -10.78 -11.96 5.85
CA ARG A 186 -12.16 -11.85 5.35
C ARG A 186 -13.22 -11.99 6.44
N ARG A 187 -12.91 -12.69 7.52
CA ARG A 187 -13.78 -12.87 8.69
C ARG A 187 -13.48 -11.91 9.83
N ASN A 188 -12.62 -10.92 9.60
CA ASN A 188 -12.13 -9.98 10.60
C ASN A 188 -11.53 -10.71 11.82
N ILE A 189 -10.86 -11.84 11.58
CA ILE A 189 -10.17 -12.60 12.62
C ILE A 189 -8.71 -12.16 12.64
N ASP A 190 -8.24 -11.68 13.78
CA ASP A 190 -6.80 -11.53 14.01
C ASP A 190 -6.18 -12.90 14.26
N LEU A 191 -5.57 -13.46 13.21
CA LEU A 191 -4.97 -14.78 13.23
C LEU A 191 -3.85 -14.91 14.29
N GLU A 192 -3.11 -13.84 14.57
CA GLU A 192 -2.03 -13.86 15.57
C GLU A 192 -2.60 -14.03 16.98
N ALA A 193 -3.50 -13.13 17.37
CA ALA A 193 -4.17 -13.19 18.66
C ALA A 193 -4.97 -14.49 18.85
N ALA A 194 -5.65 -14.97 17.80
CA ALA A 194 -6.37 -16.24 17.83
C ALA A 194 -5.43 -17.43 18.06
N THR A 195 -4.26 -17.45 17.41
CA THR A 195 -3.24 -18.49 17.58
C THR A 195 -2.68 -18.49 18.99
N ILE A 196 -2.31 -17.32 19.52
CA ILE A 196 -1.80 -17.16 20.89
C ILE A 196 -2.83 -17.65 21.92
N THR A 197 -4.08 -17.23 21.77
CA THR A 197 -5.18 -17.65 22.65
C THR A 197 -5.36 -19.16 22.62
N LYS A 198 -5.38 -19.76 21.43
CA LYS A 198 -5.56 -21.20 21.26
C LYS A 198 -4.38 -22.00 21.79
N PHE A 199 -3.16 -21.56 21.55
CA PHE A 199 -1.93 -22.20 22.05
C PHE A 199 -1.92 -22.20 23.58
N ASN A 200 -2.12 -21.03 24.20
CA ASN A 200 -2.10 -20.89 25.66
C ASN A 200 -3.22 -21.70 26.33
N ALA A 201 -4.42 -21.72 25.75
CA ALA A 201 -5.52 -22.55 26.23
C ALA A 201 -5.18 -24.05 26.13
N THR A 202 -4.48 -24.47 25.07
CA THR A 202 -4.05 -25.86 24.90
C THR A 202 -2.98 -26.23 25.93
N SER A 203 -1.99 -25.36 26.18
CA SER A 203 -0.98 -25.58 27.22
C SER A 203 -1.61 -25.79 28.60
N VAL A 204 -2.60 -24.96 28.97
CA VAL A 204 -3.34 -25.12 30.23
C VAL A 204 -4.10 -26.45 30.26
N LYS A 205 -4.81 -26.79 29.17
CA LYS A 205 -5.58 -28.03 29.06
C LYS A 205 -4.73 -29.28 29.29
N VAL A 206 -3.47 -29.26 28.83
CA VAL A 206 -2.57 -30.43 28.91
C VAL A 206 -1.52 -30.32 30.03
N GLY A 207 -1.62 -29.31 30.91
CA GLY A 207 -0.75 -29.15 32.07
C GLY A 207 0.68 -28.70 31.76
N LEU A 208 0.90 -28.01 30.63
CA LEU A 208 2.21 -27.49 30.23
C LEU A 208 2.40 -26.03 30.67
N PRO A 209 3.59 -25.65 31.18
CA PRO A 209 3.87 -24.28 31.60
C PRO A 209 4.16 -23.32 30.43
N GLN A 210 4.47 -23.84 29.24
CA GLN A 210 4.83 -23.02 28.08
C GLN A 210 3.64 -22.20 27.57
N LYS A 211 3.84 -20.89 27.43
CA LYS A 211 2.85 -19.95 26.89
C LYS A 211 3.51 -18.97 25.95
N LEU A 212 2.79 -18.56 24.92
CA LEU A 212 3.16 -17.43 24.08
C LEU A 212 2.80 -16.14 24.81
N ALA A 213 3.64 -15.12 24.63
CA ALA A 213 3.34 -13.77 25.11
C ALA A 213 2.10 -13.25 24.41
N THR A 214 1.15 -12.70 25.16
CA THR A 214 0.07 -11.91 24.58
C THR A 214 0.70 -10.60 24.11
N PRO A 215 0.53 -10.18 22.85
CA PRO A 215 0.94 -8.84 22.44
C PRO A 215 0.25 -7.86 23.40
N SER A 216 1.03 -6.97 24.02
CA SER A 216 0.44 -5.86 24.75
C SER A 216 -0.53 -5.19 23.79
N PRO A 217 -1.77 -4.85 24.22
CA PRO A 217 -2.60 -3.99 23.41
C PRO A 217 -1.70 -2.81 23.03
N VAL A 218 -1.57 -2.53 21.73
CA VAL A 218 -0.91 -1.31 21.29
C VAL A 218 -1.76 -0.22 21.90
N THR A 219 -1.36 0.26 23.07
CA THR A 219 -1.90 1.45 23.69
C THR A 219 -1.41 2.55 22.79
N ASP A 220 -2.13 2.75 21.70
CA ASP A 220 -2.19 3.99 20.94
C ASP A 220 -2.82 5.08 21.83
N GLU A 221 -2.43 5.14 23.11
CA GLU A 221 -2.67 6.28 23.95
C GLU A 221 -1.99 7.50 23.32
N ALA A 222 -0.91 7.37 22.54
CA ALA A 222 -0.37 8.48 21.75
C ALA A 222 -1.22 8.87 20.52
N ALA A 223 -2.10 7.98 20.02
CA ALA A 223 -3.04 8.30 18.95
C ALA A 223 -4.41 8.76 19.47
N LEU A 224 -4.74 8.44 20.73
CA LEU A 224 -6.00 8.79 21.40
C LEU A 224 -5.87 9.89 22.46
N SER A 225 -4.67 10.15 23.00
CA SER A 225 -4.39 11.34 23.81
C SER A 225 -4.07 12.49 22.86
N GLY A 226 -5.09 13.26 22.54
CA GLY A 226 -4.94 14.57 21.90
C GLY A 226 -4.29 15.59 22.84
N GLU A 227 -3.22 15.24 23.55
CA GLU A 227 -2.52 16.15 24.45
C GLU A 227 -1.24 16.67 23.77
N ASP A 228 -1.27 17.98 23.53
CA ASP A 228 -0.17 18.89 23.16
C ASP A 228 0.66 18.58 21.92
N ARG A 229 -0.01 18.21 20.81
CA ARG A 229 0.46 18.74 19.52
C ARG A 229 0.03 20.21 19.43
N PRO A 230 0.93 21.18 19.20
CA PRO A 230 0.51 22.56 18.95
C PRO A 230 -0.58 22.55 17.89
N ASP A 231 -1.74 23.14 18.21
CA ASP A 231 -2.88 23.24 17.30
C ASP A 231 -2.45 24.01 16.04
N PHE A 232 -1.91 23.26 15.09
CA PHE A 232 -1.64 23.60 13.70
C PHE A 232 -2.90 23.40 12.86
N SER A 233 -4.11 23.46 13.45
CA SER A 233 -5.30 23.48 12.65
C SER A 233 -5.26 24.69 11.73
N PHE A 234 -5.42 24.39 10.45
CA PHE A 234 -5.48 25.35 9.36
C PHE A 234 -6.49 26.50 9.63
N HIS A 235 -7.54 26.23 10.42
CA HIS A 235 -8.50 27.22 10.86
C HIS A 235 -7.91 28.33 11.76
N ARG A 236 -6.90 28.03 12.58
CA ARG A 236 -6.19 29.01 13.41
C ARG A 236 -5.29 29.91 12.56
N VAL A 237 -4.55 29.33 11.61
CA VAL A 237 -3.69 30.06 10.66
C VAL A 237 -4.51 31.10 9.89
N LEU A 238 -5.66 30.68 9.37
CA LEU A 238 -6.56 31.57 8.62
C LEU A 238 -7.20 32.64 9.49
N ARG A 239 -7.52 32.34 10.76
CA ARG A 239 -8.03 33.33 11.71
C ARG A 239 -7.01 34.42 11.99
N GLU A 240 -5.73 34.06 12.17
CA GLU A 240 -4.67 35.05 12.40
C GLU A 240 -4.38 35.88 11.14
N MET A 241 -4.40 35.27 9.94
CA MET A 241 -4.23 36.00 8.67
C MET A 241 -5.40 36.95 8.37
N ARG A 242 -6.63 36.53 8.65
CA ARG A 242 -7.84 37.36 8.51
C ARG A 242 -7.84 38.57 9.46
N ASN A 243 -7.13 38.48 10.58
CA ASN A 243 -6.95 39.58 11.53
C ASN A 243 -5.79 40.53 11.15
N GLY A 244 -5.34 40.52 9.88
CA GLY A 244 -4.33 41.45 9.37
C GLY A 244 -2.88 41.02 9.63
N MET A 245 -2.67 39.79 10.09
CA MET A 245 -1.32 39.24 10.23
C MET A 245 -0.80 38.79 8.87
N THR A 246 0.27 39.40 8.40
CA THR A 246 0.93 38.95 7.16
C THR A 246 1.60 37.60 7.40
N ALA A 247 1.66 36.76 6.36
CA ALA A 247 2.28 35.44 6.44
C ALA A 247 3.69 35.48 7.04
N HIS A 248 4.46 36.54 6.73
CA HIS A 248 5.80 36.76 7.28
C HIS A 248 5.82 37.10 8.79
N LYS A 249 4.83 37.86 9.30
CA LYS A 249 4.72 38.19 10.74
C LYS A 249 4.21 37.01 11.56
N TRP A 250 3.30 36.22 11.00
CA TRP A 250 2.86 34.96 11.61
C TRP A 250 4.05 34.02 11.74
N TRP A 251 4.84 33.85 10.68
CA TRP A 251 6.04 33.00 10.67
C TRP A 251 7.04 33.30 11.79
N ARG A 252 7.43 34.56 12.01
CA ARG A 252 8.33 34.93 13.12
C ARG A 252 7.75 34.69 14.52
N LYS A 253 6.44 34.54 14.63
CA LYS A 253 5.74 34.28 15.90
C LYS A 253 5.70 32.78 16.24
N VAL A 254 5.87 31.89 15.25
CA VAL A 254 5.88 30.43 15.43
C VAL A 254 7.32 29.87 15.48
N ASP A 255 8.32 30.69 15.79
CA ASP A 255 9.72 30.28 15.94
C ASP A 255 9.90 29.33 17.15
N GLY A 256 9.62 28.07 16.87
CA GLY A 256 9.95 26.86 17.61
C GLY A 256 10.08 25.72 16.60
N THR A 257 10.99 25.91 15.64
CA THR A 257 11.48 24.95 14.63
C THR A 257 10.55 23.79 14.22
N PRO A 258 9.75 23.94 13.15
CA PRO A 258 9.39 22.80 12.32
C PRO A 258 10.57 22.43 11.41
N ALA A 259 10.72 21.14 11.09
CA ALA A 259 11.69 20.70 10.10
C ALA A 259 11.42 21.40 8.75
N GLN A 260 12.48 21.67 7.99
CA GLN A 260 12.45 22.32 6.67
C GLN A 260 11.51 21.64 5.64
N ASN A 261 10.97 20.48 5.97
CA ASN A 261 10.19 19.60 5.10
C ASN A 261 8.69 19.94 5.02
N ASP A 262 8.14 20.79 5.90
CA ASP A 262 6.69 21.11 5.93
C ASP A 262 6.31 22.40 5.16
N LEU A 263 7.32 23.15 4.69
CA LEU A 263 7.16 24.43 3.98
C LEU A 263 6.28 24.38 2.71
N PRO A 264 6.43 23.36 1.83
CA PRO A 264 5.62 23.28 0.61
C PRO A 264 4.14 22.99 0.89
N VAL A 265 3.87 22.19 1.92
CA VAL A 265 2.52 21.72 2.28
C VAL A 265 1.67 22.85 2.86
N ILE A 266 2.27 23.69 3.71
CA ILE A 266 1.59 24.84 4.31
C ILE A 266 1.32 25.93 3.25
N ALA A 267 2.29 26.17 2.36
CA ALA A 267 2.13 27.13 1.26
C ALA A 267 1.03 26.70 0.27
N ALA A 268 0.97 25.40 -0.07
CA ALA A 268 -0.07 24.84 -0.93
C ALA A 268 -1.47 24.99 -0.32
N ASN A 269 -1.63 24.71 0.98
CA ASN A 269 -2.92 24.83 1.66
C ASN A 269 -3.43 26.27 1.72
N ILE A 270 -2.55 27.25 1.98
CA ILE A 270 -2.92 28.68 1.95
C ILE A 270 -3.37 29.11 0.55
N ALA A 271 -2.68 28.66 -0.51
CA ALA A 271 -3.06 28.95 -1.88
C ALA A 271 -4.43 28.34 -2.26
N ILE A 272 -4.72 27.12 -1.80
CA ILE A 272 -5.97 26.41 -2.08
C ILE A 272 -7.19 27.16 -1.53
N ARG A 273 -7.15 27.68 -0.30
CA ARG A 273 -8.33 28.39 0.26
C ARG A 273 -8.51 29.80 -0.27
N LEU A 274 -7.43 30.53 -0.59
CA LEU A 274 -7.54 31.83 -1.26
C LEU A 274 -8.25 31.68 -2.63
N LEU A 275 -8.01 30.57 -3.33
CA LEU A 275 -8.70 30.23 -4.57
C LEU A 275 -10.17 29.79 -4.37
N GLN A 276 -10.50 29.16 -3.24
CA GLN A 276 -11.88 28.77 -2.89
C GLN A 276 -12.73 29.96 -2.44
N GLU A 277 -12.18 30.90 -1.69
CA GLU A 277 -12.89 32.11 -1.25
C GLU A 277 -13.18 33.07 -2.42
N GLN A 278 -12.28 33.19 -3.40
CA GLN A 278 -12.56 33.90 -4.67
C GLN A 278 -13.64 33.23 -5.54
N ARG A 279 -13.97 31.96 -5.24
CA ARG A 279 -14.99 31.17 -5.94
C ARG A 279 -16.39 31.38 -5.35
N ASN A 280 -16.47 31.77 -4.07
CA ASN A 280 -17.72 31.92 -3.32
C ASN A 280 -18.12 33.39 -3.09
N GLY A 281 -17.37 34.35 -3.66
CA GLY A 281 -17.68 35.78 -3.73
C GLY A 281 -17.50 36.36 -5.12
#